data_AF-A0A961DRD8-F1
#
_entry.id   AF-A0A961DRD8-F1
#
_cell.length_a   1.000
_cell.length_b   1.000
_cell.length_c   1.000
_cell.angle_alpha   90.00
_cell.angle_beta   90.00
_cell.angle_gamma   90.00
#
_symmetry.space_group_name_H-M   'P 1'
#
loop_
_entity.id
_entity.type
_entity.pdbx_description
1 polymer ?
#
loop_
_entity_poly.entity_id
_entity_poly.type
_entity_poly.pdbx_seq_one_letter_code
_entity_poly.pdbx_strand_id
1 'polypeptide(L)'
;MNSTTTQPNPTTPRSTGQWLVDQRNAGATPEEIADLLVRAGWSADAAADTALRSLRSVDRHRLLYHGLCWGAGLGSLALGSALHLAIANPQHLDDRTTMALAITVAIVLLPIAATCGYFVHRVEHEDRFAVFSPTRRTLFGWLAGCTAVVGISRLITYLYQLVSSLVGASGEDLGIDAIGQVAVTLVIAVPLFAWSIVQWRRSNVALRSLGRNVGDGPGLGNGHEYLGGGDQR
;
A
#
# COMPACT_ATOMS: atom_id res chain seq x y z
N MET A 1 6.30 -8.63 -40.39
CA MET A 1 5.67 -9.95 -40.13
C MET A 1 6.81 -10.97 -40.15
N ASN A 2 7.19 -11.69 -39.11
CA ASN A 2 6.47 -12.09 -37.91
C ASN A 2 7.42 -12.17 -36.70
N SER A 3 6.85 -11.81 -35.56
CA SER A 3 7.35 -12.06 -34.20
C SER A 3 7.49 -13.55 -33.94
N THR A 4 8.62 -13.99 -33.41
CA THR A 4 8.77 -15.34 -32.83
C THR A 4 9.36 -15.21 -31.45
N THR A 5 8.48 -15.06 -30.47
CA THR A 5 8.77 -15.15 -29.04
C THR A 5 9.04 -16.62 -28.72
N THR A 6 10.31 -17.00 -28.56
CA THR A 6 10.71 -18.35 -28.19
C THR A 6 10.49 -18.55 -26.68
N GLN A 7 9.36 -19.15 -26.30
CA GLN A 7 9.10 -19.60 -24.92
C GLN A 7 9.77 -20.96 -24.65
N PRO A 8 10.53 -21.14 -23.55
CA PRO A 8 11.02 -22.46 -23.14
C PRO A 8 9.98 -23.23 -22.32
N ASN A 9 10.00 -24.55 -22.52
CA ASN A 9 8.93 -25.52 -22.32
C ASN A 9 9.11 -26.32 -21.03
N PRO A 10 8.15 -26.31 -20.08
CA PRO A 10 8.14 -27.25 -18.95
C PRO A 10 7.70 -28.62 -19.49
N THR A 11 8.58 -29.62 -19.45
CA THR A 11 8.42 -30.91 -20.12
C THR A 11 7.36 -31.84 -19.48
N THR A 12 6.08 -31.45 -19.58
CA THR A 12 4.92 -32.27 -19.99
C THR A 12 3.65 -31.40 -20.01
N PRO A 13 2.77 -31.52 -21.04
CA PRO A 13 1.70 -30.56 -21.33
C PRO A 13 0.43 -30.78 -20.48
N ARG A 14 0.56 -30.76 -19.14
CA ARG A 14 -0.53 -30.26 -18.29
C ARG A 14 -0.20 -28.79 -18.06
N SER A 15 -0.95 -27.92 -18.73
CA SER A 15 -0.73 -26.47 -18.89
C SER A 15 0.01 -25.79 -17.72
N THR A 16 0.83 -24.77 -17.99
CA THR A 16 1.48 -23.93 -16.95
C THR A 16 0.54 -23.55 -15.81
N GLY A 17 -0.76 -23.35 -16.11
CA GLY A 17 -1.81 -23.15 -15.11
C GLY A 17 -1.98 -24.31 -14.11
N GLN A 18 -1.96 -25.56 -14.57
CA GLN A 18 -2.02 -26.75 -13.72
C GLN A 18 -0.78 -26.83 -12.79
N TRP A 19 0.42 -26.63 -13.36
CA TRP A 19 1.65 -26.65 -12.56
C TRP A 19 1.67 -25.54 -11.50
N LEU A 20 1.21 -24.33 -11.83
CA LEU A 20 1.05 -23.23 -10.86
C LEU A 20 0.08 -23.61 -9.74
N VAL A 21 -1.03 -24.28 -10.08
CA VAL A 21 -2.00 -24.78 -9.09
C VAL A 21 -1.36 -25.82 -8.19
N ASP A 22 -0.56 -26.74 -8.74
CA ASP A 22 0.12 -27.80 -8.00
C ASP A 22 1.19 -27.23 -7.05
N GLN A 23 2.05 -26.32 -7.52
CA GLN A 23 3.03 -25.62 -6.68
C GLN A 23 2.35 -24.85 -5.55
N ARG A 24 1.26 -24.13 -5.86
CA ARG A 24 0.50 -23.39 -4.84
C ARG A 24 -0.16 -24.33 -3.82
N ASN A 25 -0.71 -25.47 -4.25
CA ASN A 25 -1.31 -26.46 -3.36
C ASN A 25 -0.26 -27.14 -2.46
N ALA A 26 0.99 -27.23 -2.91
CA ALA A 26 2.14 -27.61 -2.09
C ALA A 26 2.59 -26.52 -1.10
N GLY A 27 2.00 -25.31 -1.18
CA GLY A 27 2.26 -24.19 -0.29
C GLY A 27 3.36 -23.24 -0.77
N ALA A 28 3.81 -23.35 -2.02
CA ALA A 28 4.82 -22.47 -2.58
C ALA A 28 4.29 -21.03 -2.73
N THR A 29 5.01 -20.06 -2.17
CA THR A 29 4.73 -18.63 -2.25
C THR A 29 5.00 -18.09 -3.66
N PRO A 30 4.45 -16.90 -4.03
CA PRO A 30 4.76 -16.30 -5.32
C PRO A 30 6.26 -16.09 -5.56
N GLU A 31 7.03 -15.77 -4.52
CA GLU A 31 8.48 -15.61 -4.61
C GLU A 31 9.16 -16.93 -4.99
N GLU A 32 8.83 -18.03 -4.30
CA GLU A 32 9.35 -19.38 -4.60
C GLU A 32 8.95 -19.85 -6.01
N ILE A 33 7.71 -19.57 -6.44
CA ILE A 33 7.24 -19.90 -7.80
C ILE A 33 8.01 -19.10 -8.85
N ALA A 34 8.25 -17.81 -8.62
CA ALA A 34 9.03 -16.97 -9.55
C ALA A 34 10.46 -17.50 -9.69
N ASP A 35 11.12 -17.85 -8.59
CA ASP A 35 12.47 -18.44 -8.61
C ASP A 35 12.52 -19.76 -9.39
N LEU A 36 11.52 -20.63 -9.23
CA LEU A 36 11.42 -21.89 -9.99
C LEU A 36 11.27 -21.64 -11.49
N LEU A 37 10.46 -20.66 -11.89
CA LEU A 37 10.25 -20.30 -13.30
C LEU A 37 11.53 -19.71 -13.93
N VAL A 38 12.26 -18.85 -13.19
CA VAL A 38 13.55 -18.30 -13.66
C VAL A 38 14.57 -19.41 -13.85
N ARG A 39 14.67 -20.36 -12.90
CA ARG A 39 15.54 -21.54 -13.05
C ARG A 39 15.17 -22.41 -14.24
N ALA A 40 13.89 -22.41 -14.64
CA ALA A 40 13.40 -23.06 -15.85
C ALA A 40 13.61 -22.24 -17.14
N GLY A 41 14.30 -21.10 -17.08
CA GLY A 41 14.68 -20.27 -18.23
C GLY A 41 13.68 -19.17 -18.58
N TRP A 42 12.69 -18.87 -17.72
CA TRP A 42 11.78 -17.75 -17.96
C TRP A 42 12.45 -16.41 -17.67
N SER A 43 12.10 -15.39 -18.43
CA SER A 43 12.52 -14.03 -18.12
C SER A 43 11.97 -13.59 -16.78
N ALA A 44 12.75 -12.76 -16.10
CA ALA A 44 12.45 -12.22 -14.80
C ALA A 44 11.03 -11.67 -14.63
N ASP A 45 10.68 -10.73 -15.51
CA ASP A 45 9.38 -10.05 -15.46
C ASP A 45 8.22 -11.02 -15.74
N ALA A 46 8.40 -11.94 -16.70
CA ALA A 46 7.39 -12.96 -17.01
C ALA A 46 7.20 -13.96 -15.87
N ALA A 47 8.27 -14.33 -15.15
CA ALA A 47 8.20 -15.21 -13.99
C ALA A 47 7.45 -14.54 -12.82
N ALA A 48 7.76 -13.28 -12.51
CA ALA A 48 7.09 -12.51 -11.47
C ALA A 48 5.59 -12.31 -11.78
N ASP A 49 5.25 -11.90 -13.01
CA ASP A 49 3.84 -11.73 -13.40
C ASP A 49 3.08 -13.06 -13.37
N THR A 50 3.70 -14.15 -13.82
CA THR A 50 3.10 -15.49 -13.80
C THR A 50 2.93 -16.03 -12.38
N ALA A 51 3.89 -15.79 -11.49
CA ALA A 51 3.79 -16.16 -10.09
C ALA A 51 2.67 -15.39 -9.37
N LEU A 52 2.48 -14.10 -9.67
CA LEU A 52 1.37 -13.31 -9.12
C LEU A 52 0.01 -13.80 -9.61
N ARG A 53 -0.08 -14.36 -10.82
CA ARG A 53 -1.29 -15.00 -11.33
C ARG A 53 -1.68 -16.27 -10.59
N SER A 54 -0.79 -16.88 -9.80
CA SER A 54 -1.12 -18.02 -8.94
C SER A 54 -1.98 -17.66 -7.72
N LEU A 55 -2.05 -16.37 -7.34
CA LEU A 55 -2.85 -15.90 -6.21
C LEU A 55 -4.36 -16.07 -6.48
N ARG A 56 -5.05 -16.81 -5.61
CA ARG A 56 -6.52 -16.96 -5.68
C ARG A 56 -7.21 -15.65 -5.34
N SER A 57 -8.49 -15.56 -5.69
CA SER A 57 -9.34 -14.45 -5.27
C SER A 57 -9.47 -14.36 -3.74
N VAL A 58 -9.44 -15.51 -3.05
CA VAL A 58 -9.56 -15.64 -1.59
C VAL A 58 -8.33 -15.06 -0.88
N ASP A 59 -7.12 -15.39 -1.36
CA ASP A 59 -5.82 -14.93 -0.83
C ASP A 59 -5.65 -13.40 -0.90
N ARG A 60 -6.52 -12.70 -1.64
CA ARG A 60 -6.49 -11.24 -1.77
C ARG A 60 -7.16 -10.54 -0.59
N HIS A 61 -7.99 -11.24 0.19
CA HIS A 61 -8.73 -10.72 1.35
C HIS A 61 -9.36 -9.34 1.12
N ARG A 62 -9.96 -9.13 -0.08
CA ARG A 62 -10.37 -7.80 -0.57
C ARG A 62 -11.26 -7.06 0.42
N LEU A 63 -12.31 -7.73 0.93
CA LEU A 63 -13.28 -7.13 1.84
C LEU A 63 -12.63 -6.66 3.15
N LEU A 64 -11.68 -7.43 3.69
CA LEU A 64 -10.97 -7.07 4.92
C LEU A 64 -10.11 -5.82 4.73
N TYR A 65 -9.34 -5.76 3.64
CA TYR A 65 -8.52 -4.58 3.35
C TYR A 65 -9.37 -3.35 3.00
N HIS A 66 -10.50 -3.54 2.31
CA HIS A 66 -11.46 -2.47 2.07
C HIS A 66 -12.06 -1.96 3.39
N GLY A 67 -12.62 -2.83 4.22
CA GLY A 67 -13.20 -2.45 5.51
C GLY A 67 -12.20 -1.73 6.41
N LEU A 68 -10.94 -2.20 6.43
CA LEU A 68 -9.86 -1.57 7.18
C LEU A 68 -9.52 -0.17 6.65
N CYS A 69 -9.21 -0.04 5.35
CA CYS A 69 -8.73 1.24 4.80
C CYS A 69 -9.84 2.29 4.73
N TRP A 70 -11.05 1.89 4.33
CA TRP A 70 -12.21 2.79 4.29
C TRP A 70 -12.67 3.15 5.69
N GLY A 71 -12.75 2.18 6.60
CA GLY A 71 -13.12 2.43 7.99
C GLY A 71 -12.14 3.37 8.69
N ALA A 72 -10.83 3.12 8.56
CA ALA A 72 -9.81 3.98 9.14
C ALA A 72 -9.82 5.37 8.50
N GLY A 73 -9.83 5.46 7.17
CA GLY A 73 -9.81 6.74 6.47
C GLY A 73 -11.03 7.61 6.76
N LEU A 74 -12.24 7.08 6.50
CA LEU A 74 -13.48 7.83 6.70
C LEU A 74 -13.78 8.06 8.19
N GLY A 75 -13.51 7.07 9.05
CA GLY A 75 -13.69 7.22 10.50
C GLY A 75 -12.78 8.30 11.09
N SER A 76 -11.50 8.33 10.69
CA SER A 76 -10.57 9.38 11.11
C SER A 76 -10.92 10.75 10.53
N LEU A 77 -11.36 10.82 9.26
CA LEU A 77 -11.82 12.07 8.65
C LEU A 77 -13.04 12.64 9.38
N ALA A 78 -14.01 11.79 9.71
CA ALA A 78 -15.21 12.18 10.42
C ALA A 78 -14.90 12.62 11.85
N LEU A 79 -14.03 11.88 12.56
CA LEU A 79 -13.56 12.26 13.89
C LEU A 79 -12.83 13.63 13.88
N GLY A 80 -11.92 13.81 12.92
CA GLY A 80 -11.21 15.09 12.76
C GLY A 80 -12.17 16.24 12.47
N SER A 81 -13.14 16.02 11.58
CA SER A 81 -14.16 17.03 11.24
C SER A 81 -15.02 17.40 12.45
N ALA A 82 -15.44 16.41 13.25
CA ALA A 82 -16.18 16.65 14.48
C ALA A 82 -15.37 17.46 15.51
N LEU A 83 -14.08 17.13 15.70
CA LEU A 83 -13.20 17.88 16.59
C LEU A 83 -12.95 19.31 16.10
N HIS A 84 -12.77 19.50 14.79
CA HIS A 84 -12.65 20.84 14.19
C HIS A 84 -13.90 21.69 14.45
N LEU A 85 -15.09 21.12 14.27
CA LEU A 85 -16.36 21.80 14.55
C LEU A 85 -16.56 22.09 16.04
N ALA A 86 -16.15 21.18 16.91
CA ALA A 86 -16.22 21.38 18.36
C ALA A 86 -15.34 22.54 18.83
N ILE A 87 -14.19 22.75 18.17
CA ILE A 87 -13.27 23.86 18.46
C ILE A 87 -13.75 25.18 17.82
N ALA A 88 -14.31 25.12 16.61
CA ALA A 88 -14.67 26.31 15.82
C ALA A 88 -15.94 27.06 16.25
N ASN A 89 -16.51 26.75 17.42
CA ASN A 89 -17.67 27.37 18.07
C ASN A 89 -19.05 26.71 17.76
N PRO A 90 -19.58 25.83 18.64
CA PRO A 90 -20.71 24.92 18.36
C PRO A 90 -22.12 25.56 18.45
N GLN A 91 -22.23 26.88 18.28
CA GLN A 91 -23.47 27.61 18.59
C GLN A 91 -24.51 27.58 17.47
N HIS A 92 -24.13 27.34 16.21
CA HIS A 92 -25.10 27.23 15.10
C HIS A 92 -25.73 25.84 15.02
N LEU A 93 -27.04 25.78 14.75
CA LEU A 93 -27.80 24.52 14.62
C LEU A 93 -27.28 23.61 13.49
N ASP A 94 -26.86 24.20 12.37
CA ASP A 94 -26.29 23.48 11.22
C ASP A 94 -24.94 22.82 11.55
N ASP A 95 -24.12 23.47 12.39
CA ASP A 95 -22.85 22.91 12.85
C ASP A 95 -23.07 21.73 13.79
N ARG A 96 -24.13 21.76 14.60
CA ARG A 96 -24.48 20.65 15.52
C ARG A 96 -24.93 19.41 14.78
N THR A 97 -25.74 19.55 13.73
CA THR A 97 -26.19 18.41 12.92
C THR A 97 -25.04 17.79 12.15
N THR A 98 -24.17 18.62 11.57
CA THR A 98 -22.95 18.18 10.87
C THR A 98 -21.98 17.49 11.83
N MET A 99 -21.78 18.04 13.03
CA MET A 99 -20.96 17.42 14.08
C MET A 99 -21.54 16.08 14.53
N ALA A 100 -22.86 15.99 14.75
CA ALA A 100 -23.51 14.74 15.14
C ALA A 100 -23.37 13.64 14.08
N LEU A 101 -23.52 14.00 12.80
CA LEU A 101 -23.27 13.09 11.68
C LEU A 101 -21.82 12.62 11.67
N ALA A 102 -20.87 13.54 11.80
CA ALA A 102 -19.44 13.22 11.81
C ALA A 102 -19.08 12.30 12.99
N ILE A 103 -19.64 12.54 14.18
CA ILE A 103 -19.47 11.67 15.35
C ILE A 103 -20.07 10.29 15.08
N THR A 104 -21.27 10.21 14.50
CA THR A 104 -21.93 8.94 14.19
C THR A 104 -21.11 8.11 13.20
N VAL A 105 -20.62 8.75 12.13
CA VAL A 105 -19.73 8.09 11.16
C VAL A 105 -18.46 7.59 11.83
N ALA A 106 -17.84 8.39 12.70
CA ALA A 106 -16.63 7.98 13.43
C ALA A 106 -16.89 6.79 14.37
N ILE A 107 -17.96 6.83 15.16
CA ILE A 107 -18.35 5.78 16.10
C ILE A 107 -18.68 4.47 15.39
N VAL A 108 -19.20 4.52 14.16
CA VAL A 108 -19.49 3.31 13.37
C VAL A 108 -18.23 2.78 12.68
N LEU A 109 -17.47 3.65 12.00
CA LEU A 109 -16.40 3.21 11.12
C LEU A 109 -15.09 2.86 11.85
N LEU A 110 -14.77 3.53 12.97
CA LEU A 110 -13.55 3.24 13.72
C LEU A 110 -13.57 1.84 14.37
N PRO A 111 -14.68 1.37 14.99
CA PRO A 111 -14.75 -0.01 15.46
C PRO A 111 -14.70 -1.04 14.34
N ILE A 112 -15.31 -0.76 13.18
CA ILE A 112 -15.18 -1.62 11.98
C ILE A 112 -13.71 -1.70 11.57
N ALA A 113 -13.02 -0.57 11.50
CA ALA A 113 -11.60 -0.51 11.15
C ALA A 113 -10.74 -1.30 12.15
N ALA A 114 -10.98 -1.14 13.46
CA ALA A 114 -10.28 -1.88 14.50
C ALA A 114 -10.51 -3.39 14.37
N THR A 115 -11.75 -3.81 14.13
CA THR A 115 -12.12 -5.22 13.93
C THR A 115 -11.45 -5.79 12.68
N CYS A 116 -11.54 -5.08 11.54
CA CYS A 116 -10.84 -5.48 10.32
C CYS A 116 -9.32 -5.52 10.52
N GLY A 117 -8.75 -4.59 11.30
CA GLY A 117 -7.33 -4.54 11.62
C GLY A 117 -6.87 -5.77 12.41
N TYR A 118 -7.65 -6.18 13.41
CA TYR A 118 -7.42 -7.42 14.14
C TYR A 118 -7.44 -8.64 13.22
N PHE A 119 -8.45 -8.77 12.37
CA PHE A 119 -8.55 -9.89 11.43
C PHE A 119 -7.46 -9.87 10.36
N VAL A 120 -7.08 -8.70 9.84
CA VAL A 120 -5.95 -8.57 8.91
C VAL A 120 -4.65 -9.03 9.58
N HIS A 121 -4.40 -8.62 10.82
CA HIS A 121 -3.19 -9.05 11.53
C HIS A 121 -3.16 -10.56 11.75
N ARG A 122 -4.31 -11.14 12.11
CA ARG A 122 -4.47 -12.58 12.26
C ARG A 122 -4.23 -13.32 10.94
N VAL A 123 -4.86 -12.87 9.86
CA VAL A 123 -4.71 -13.45 8.52
C VAL A 123 -3.26 -13.32 8.04
N GLU A 124 -2.60 -12.19 8.26
CA GLU A 124 -1.18 -12.02 7.88
C GLU A 124 -0.24 -12.94 8.68
N HIS A 125 -0.65 -13.40 9.86
CA HIS A 125 0.10 -14.37 10.65
C HIS A 125 -0.20 -15.83 10.24
N GLU A 126 -1.43 -16.12 9.85
CA GLU A 126 -1.87 -17.48 9.45
C GLU A 126 -1.54 -17.78 7.98
N ASP A 127 -1.55 -16.77 7.10
CA ASP A 127 -1.41 -16.89 5.66
C ASP A 127 -0.22 -16.09 5.11
N ARG A 128 0.80 -16.83 4.63
CA ARG A 128 2.01 -16.29 4.00
C ARG A 128 1.74 -15.59 2.66
N PHE A 129 0.59 -15.85 2.02
CA PHE A 129 0.21 -15.28 0.73
C PHE A 129 -0.38 -13.86 0.84
N ALA A 130 -0.92 -13.48 2.00
CA ALA A 130 -1.65 -12.22 2.19
C ALA A 130 -0.81 -10.97 1.90
N VAL A 131 0.50 -11.01 2.19
CA VAL A 131 1.42 -9.88 2.00
C VAL A 131 1.56 -9.48 0.51
N PHE A 132 1.41 -10.44 -0.40
CA PHE A 132 1.52 -10.27 -1.85
C PHE A 132 0.23 -9.75 -2.50
N SER A 133 -0.85 -9.53 -1.73
CA SER A 133 -2.12 -9.03 -2.26
C SER A 133 -1.96 -7.67 -2.96
N PRO A 134 -2.25 -7.56 -4.27
CA PRO A 134 -2.19 -6.28 -4.99
C PRO A 134 -3.20 -5.26 -4.44
N THR A 135 -4.35 -5.74 -3.95
CA THR A 135 -5.41 -4.92 -3.36
C THR A 135 -4.92 -4.20 -2.11
N ARG A 136 -4.16 -4.89 -1.25
CA ARG A 136 -3.52 -4.30 -0.07
C ARG A 136 -2.65 -3.11 -0.47
N ARG A 137 -1.73 -3.32 -1.43
CA ARG A 137 -0.84 -2.25 -1.92
C ARG A 137 -1.63 -1.04 -2.42
N THR A 138 -2.63 -1.26 -3.27
CA THR A 138 -3.39 -0.15 -3.84
C THR A 138 -4.13 0.63 -2.76
N LEU A 139 -4.81 -0.06 -1.83
CA LEU A 139 -5.64 0.61 -0.83
C LEU A 139 -4.82 1.39 0.19
N PHE A 140 -3.71 0.82 0.68
CA PHE A 140 -2.82 1.54 1.59
C PHE A 140 -2.10 2.71 0.89
N GLY A 141 -1.76 2.57 -0.40
CA GLY A 141 -1.22 3.67 -1.20
C GLY A 141 -2.22 4.81 -1.37
N TRP A 142 -3.47 4.49 -1.68
CA TRP A 142 -4.58 5.46 -1.75
C TRP A 142 -4.80 6.15 -0.41
N LEU A 143 -4.86 5.40 0.68
CA LEU A 143 -5.05 5.94 2.02
C LEU A 143 -3.93 6.92 2.39
N ALA A 144 -2.66 6.55 2.13
CA ALA A 144 -1.52 7.43 2.35
C ALA A 144 -1.61 8.70 1.50
N GLY A 145 -1.94 8.56 0.20
CA GLY A 145 -2.09 9.68 -0.72
C GLY A 145 -3.18 10.65 -0.27
N CYS A 146 -4.39 10.15 0.01
CA CYS A 146 -5.50 10.99 0.47
C CYS A 146 -5.18 11.69 1.80
N THR A 147 -4.58 10.97 2.74
CA THR A 147 -4.19 11.55 4.04
C THR A 147 -3.14 12.65 3.87
N ALA A 148 -2.16 12.44 3.00
CA ALA A 148 -1.16 13.45 2.67
C ALA A 148 -1.78 14.70 2.03
N VAL A 149 -2.70 14.52 1.06
CA VAL A 149 -3.40 15.65 0.41
C VAL A 149 -4.16 16.47 1.43
N VAL A 150 -4.93 15.84 2.32
CA VAL A 150 -5.69 16.55 3.37
C VAL A 150 -4.74 17.28 4.32
N GLY A 151 -3.67 16.61 4.78
CA GLY A 151 -2.67 17.21 5.67
C GLY A 151 -1.96 18.41 5.05
N ILE A 152 -1.50 18.29 3.80
CA ILE A 152 -0.83 19.37 3.06
C ILE A 152 -1.79 20.54 2.82
N SER A 153 -3.03 20.25 2.39
CA SER A 153 -4.03 21.30 2.14
C SER A 153 -4.29 22.11 3.41
N ARG A 154 -4.47 21.42 4.55
CA ARG A 154 -4.64 22.07 5.85
C ARG A 154 -3.42 22.88 6.26
N LEU A 155 -2.21 22.34 6.08
CA LEU A 155 -0.97 23.07 6.38
C LEU A 155 -0.84 24.35 5.56
N ILE A 156 -1.18 24.32 4.27
CA ILE A 156 -1.19 25.50 3.40
C ILE A 156 -2.21 26.52 3.90
N THR A 157 -3.43 26.10 4.26
CA THR A 157 -4.46 26.99 4.83
C THR A 157 -3.97 27.67 6.11
N TYR A 158 -3.36 26.91 7.03
CA TYR A 158 -2.84 27.47 8.28
C TYR A 158 -1.66 28.42 8.07
N LEU A 159 -0.76 28.09 7.12
CA LEU A 159 0.34 28.96 6.78
C LEU A 159 -0.15 30.28 6.18
N TYR A 160 -1.17 30.22 5.31
CA TYR A 160 -1.80 31.42 4.76
C TYR A 160 -2.40 32.30 5.86
N GLN A 161 -3.18 31.72 6.78
CA GLN A 161 -3.77 32.43 7.93
C GLN A 161 -2.70 33.05 8.84
N LEU A 162 -1.58 32.35 9.05
CA LEU A 162 -0.46 32.87 9.81
C LEU A 162 0.21 34.07 9.14
N VAL A 163 0.44 34.00 7.83
CA VAL A 163 1.05 35.12 7.10
C VAL A 163 0.07 36.30 7.04
N SER A 164 -1.21 36.06 6.82
CA SER A 164 -2.21 37.13 6.75
C SER A 164 -2.38 37.85 8.08
N SER A 165 -2.33 37.14 9.22
CA SER A 165 -2.36 37.75 10.55
C SER A 165 -1.10 38.57 10.84
N LEU A 166 0.09 38.07 10.45
CA LEU A 166 1.36 38.78 10.66
C LEU A 166 1.47 40.07 9.83
N VAL A 167 0.89 40.07 8.63
CA VAL A 167 0.88 41.24 7.73
C VAL A 167 -0.29 42.19 8.06
N GLY A 168 -1.22 41.79 8.94
CA GLY A 168 -2.43 42.56 9.24
C GLY A 168 -3.37 42.69 8.04
N ALA A 169 -3.28 41.77 7.07
CA ALA A 169 -4.00 41.83 5.80
C ALA A 169 -5.45 41.33 5.92
N SER A 170 -5.69 40.37 6.81
CA SER A 170 -7.02 39.97 7.26
C SER A 170 -7.06 40.18 8.76
N GLY A 171 -8.14 40.77 9.29
CA GLY A 171 -8.37 40.88 10.75
C GLY A 171 -8.65 39.52 11.43
N GLU A 172 -8.03 38.44 10.94
CA GLU A 172 -8.06 37.11 11.54
C GLU A 172 -7.01 37.05 12.65
N ASP A 173 -7.47 37.16 13.89
CA ASP A 173 -6.64 36.86 15.05
C ASP A 173 -6.38 35.35 15.10
N LEU A 174 -5.10 35.00 15.19
CA LEU A 174 -4.64 33.62 15.39
C LEU A 174 -4.94 33.20 16.84
N GLY A 175 -6.21 32.89 17.09
CA GLY A 175 -6.71 32.48 18.39
C GLY A 175 -6.31 31.06 18.79
N ILE A 176 -6.59 30.72 20.04
CA ILE A 176 -6.37 29.38 20.63
C ILE A 176 -7.07 28.29 19.79
N ASP A 177 -8.22 28.62 19.18
CA ASP A 177 -8.98 27.70 18.34
C ASP A 177 -8.22 27.28 17.09
N ALA A 178 -7.48 28.20 16.45
CA ALA A 178 -6.65 27.88 15.30
C ALA A 178 -5.52 26.90 15.66
N ILE A 179 -4.89 27.09 16.81
CA ILE A 179 -3.87 26.17 17.35
C ILE A 179 -4.50 24.79 17.64
N GLY A 180 -5.69 24.77 18.24
CA GLY A 180 -6.46 23.55 18.49
C GLY A 180 -6.72 22.78 17.19
N GLN A 181 -7.20 23.45 16.15
CA GLN A 181 -7.47 22.85 14.86
C GLN A 181 -6.21 22.24 14.20
N VAL A 182 -5.08 22.94 14.25
CA VAL A 182 -3.79 22.40 13.77
C VAL A 182 -3.44 21.13 14.52
N ALA A 183 -3.52 21.16 15.85
CA ALA A 183 -3.18 20.02 16.70
C ALA A 183 -4.06 18.79 16.39
N VAL A 184 -5.37 18.98 16.23
CA VAL A 184 -6.30 17.90 15.83
C VAL A 184 -5.88 17.26 14.51
N THR A 185 -5.55 18.09 13.51
CA THR A 185 -5.14 17.60 12.19
C THR A 185 -3.86 16.78 12.28
N LEU A 186 -2.85 17.26 13.02
CA LEU A 186 -1.57 16.56 13.18
C LEU A 186 -1.72 15.24 13.92
N VAL A 187 -2.47 15.21 15.03
CA VAL A 187 -2.68 14.01 15.86
C VAL A 187 -3.39 12.90 15.09
N ILE A 188 -4.23 13.23 14.10
CA ILE A 188 -4.96 12.23 13.32
C ILE A 188 -4.20 11.88 12.02
N ALA A 189 -3.79 12.89 11.25
CA ALA A 189 -3.24 12.67 9.91
C ALA A 189 -1.85 12.03 9.95
N VAL A 190 -0.99 12.42 10.90
CA VAL A 190 0.39 11.90 10.96
C VAL A 190 0.41 10.39 11.27
N PRO A 191 -0.29 9.89 12.31
CA PRO A 191 -0.31 8.45 12.58
C PRO A 191 -0.95 7.65 11.44
N LEU A 192 -2.04 8.14 10.84
CA LEU A 192 -2.72 7.46 9.75
C LEU A 192 -1.83 7.38 8.50
N PHE A 193 -1.12 8.46 8.19
CA PHE A 193 -0.15 8.50 7.09
C PHE A 193 1.04 7.57 7.36
N ALA A 194 1.64 7.63 8.55
CA ALA A 194 2.77 6.79 8.91
C ALA A 194 2.41 5.30 8.83
N TRP A 195 1.27 4.92 9.42
CA TRP A 195 0.76 3.55 9.37
C TRP A 195 0.49 3.08 7.94
N SER A 196 -0.19 3.88 7.13
CA SER A 196 -0.50 3.52 5.73
C SER A 196 0.74 3.37 4.87
N ILE A 197 1.76 4.23 5.03
CA ILE A 197 3.05 4.11 4.34
C ILE A 197 3.80 2.84 4.77
N VAL A 198 3.82 2.50 6.05
CA VAL A 198 4.46 1.26 6.53
C VAL A 198 3.82 0.03 5.89
N GLN A 199 2.49 -0.03 5.86
CA GLN A 199 1.76 -1.15 5.25
C GLN A 199 1.96 -1.21 3.73
N TRP A 200 1.94 -0.05 3.05
CA TRP A 200 2.24 0.05 1.63
C TRP A 200 3.67 -0.43 1.33
N ARG A 201 4.67 0.01 2.10
CA ARG A 201 6.07 -0.39 1.93
C ARG A 201 6.26 -1.89 2.11
N ARG A 202 5.64 -2.50 3.13
CA ARG A 202 5.71 -3.95 3.35
C ARG A 202 5.24 -4.75 2.14
N SER A 203 4.12 -4.36 1.54
CA SER A 203 3.63 -4.99 0.31
C SER A 203 4.53 -4.71 -0.90
N ASN A 204 5.06 -3.49 -1.01
CA ASN A 204 5.94 -3.11 -2.11
C ASN A 204 7.31 -3.81 -2.06
N VAL A 205 7.87 -4.03 -0.87
CA VAL A 205 9.11 -4.80 -0.70
C VAL A 205 8.92 -6.23 -1.14
N ALA A 206 7.82 -6.88 -0.76
CA ALA A 206 7.51 -8.24 -1.20
C ALA A 206 7.36 -8.35 -2.73
N LEU A 207 6.76 -7.35 -3.38
CA LEU A 207 6.66 -7.32 -4.85
C LEU A 207 7.98 -6.95 -5.54
N ARG A 208 8.86 -6.21 -4.87
CA ARG A 208 10.20 -5.88 -5.39
C ARG A 208 11.20 -7.03 -5.21
N SER A 209 11.10 -7.82 -4.13
CA SER A 209 11.94 -9.01 -3.95
C SER A 209 11.66 -10.04 -5.03
N LEU A 210 10.38 -10.20 -5.41
CA LEU A 210 9.94 -10.91 -6.61
C LEU A 210 10.66 -10.49 -7.91
N GLY A 211 11.01 -9.21 -8.07
CA GLY A 211 11.76 -8.73 -9.24
C GLY A 211 13.28 -8.84 -9.09
N ARG A 212 13.81 -8.82 -7.86
CA ARG A 212 15.27 -8.82 -7.57
C ARG A 212 15.88 -10.22 -7.45
N ASN A 213 15.29 -11.13 -6.69
CA ASN A 213 15.80 -12.52 -6.55
C ASN A 213 15.89 -13.22 -7.91
N VAL A 214 15.03 -12.76 -8.80
CA VAL A 214 14.85 -13.17 -10.17
C VAL A 214 15.90 -12.53 -11.12
N GLY A 215 16.45 -11.36 -10.78
CA GLY A 215 17.55 -10.70 -11.50
C GLY A 215 18.95 -11.18 -11.07
N ASP A 216 19.08 -11.65 -9.83
CA ASP A 216 20.32 -12.24 -9.26
C ASP A 216 20.38 -13.78 -9.44
N GLY A 217 19.65 -14.32 -10.42
CA GLY A 217 19.79 -15.73 -10.81
C GLY A 217 21.27 -16.06 -11.08
N PRO A 218 21.77 -17.23 -10.62
CA PRO A 218 23.20 -17.53 -10.59
C PRO A 218 23.81 -17.30 -11.98
N GLY A 219 24.72 -16.33 -12.04
CA GLY A 219 25.40 -15.93 -13.26
C GLY A 219 26.05 -17.11 -13.95
N LEU A 220 25.44 -17.55 -15.05
CA LEU A 220 26.17 -18.13 -16.17
C LEU A 220 26.71 -16.96 -16.99
N GLY A 221 28.02 -16.71 -16.94
CA GLY A 221 28.70 -15.93 -17.97
C GLY A 221 29.85 -15.05 -17.49
N ASN A 222 31.05 -15.63 -17.43
CA ASN A 222 32.18 -15.11 -18.20
C ASN A 222 33.15 -16.26 -18.48
N GLY A 223 32.69 -17.17 -19.33
CA GLY A 223 33.55 -18.01 -20.13
C GLY A 223 33.28 -17.68 -21.59
N HIS A 224 34.13 -16.86 -22.20
CA HIS A 224 34.38 -16.89 -23.63
C HIS A 224 35.86 -16.55 -23.87
N GLU A 225 36.54 -17.56 -24.40
CA GLU A 225 37.91 -17.56 -24.91
C GLU A 225 38.13 -16.48 -25.99
N TYR A 226 39.38 -16.06 -26.20
CA TYR A 226 40.18 -16.34 -27.41
C TYR A 226 41.47 -15.47 -27.46
N LEU A 227 42.61 -16.18 -27.48
CA LEU A 227 43.87 -15.93 -28.21
C LEU A 227 44.80 -14.73 -27.94
N GLY A 228 46.10 -15.08 -27.86
CA GLY A 228 47.27 -14.22 -28.08
C GLY A 228 48.19 -14.26 -26.87
N GLY A 229 49.44 -14.69 -26.91
CA GLY A 229 50.35 -15.13 -27.96
C GLY A 229 51.63 -15.55 -27.20
N GLY A 230 52.43 -16.43 -27.79
CA GLY A 230 53.70 -16.79 -27.18
C GLY A 230 54.60 -15.57 -27.00
N ASP A 231 55.40 -15.57 -25.95
CA ASP A 231 56.81 -15.26 -26.13
C ASP A 231 57.68 -15.81 -25.01
N GLN A 232 58.92 -16.05 -25.40
CA GLN A 232 60.00 -16.74 -24.71
C GLN A 232 60.52 -15.99 -23.48
N ARG A 233 60.90 -16.72 -22.43
CA ARG A 233 62.27 -16.80 -21.89
C ARG A 233 62.36 -17.75 -20.70
#